data_AF-A0A8T0E5T6-F1
#
_entry.id   AF-A0A8T0E5T6-F1
#
_cell.length_a   1.000
_cell.length_b   1.000
_cell.length_c   1.000
_cell.angle_alpha   90.00
_cell.angle_beta   90.00
_cell.angle_gamma   90.00
#
_symmetry.space_group_name_H-M   'P 1'
#
loop_
_entity.id
_entity.type
_entity.pdbx_description
1 polymer ?
#
loop_
_entity_poly.entity_id
_entity_poly.type
_entity_poly.pdbx_seq_one_letter_code
_entity_poly.pdbx_strand_id
1 'polypeptide(L)' 'MHCEVKRVCEYPNSYMKRKGGLCGCCDECIVVRFKGEMCSAVIDQMYPPKIVCAAGLICDEYTLRCKKILP' A
#
# COMPACT_ATOMS: atom_id res chain seq x y z
N MET A 1 -22.52 -0.03 4.82
CA MET A 1 -21.15 -0.16 4.26
C MET A 1 -21.10 -1.44 3.45
N HIS A 2 -20.78 -1.35 2.17
CA HIS A 2 -20.64 -2.50 1.27
C HIS A 2 -19.14 -2.69 1.02
N CYS A 3 -18.54 -3.75 1.56
CA CYS A 3 -17.18 -4.13 1.22
C CYS A 3 -17.24 -5.04 -0.01
N GLU A 4 -16.47 -4.75 -1.05
CA GLU A 4 -16.28 -5.71 -2.13
C GLU A 4 -15.47 -6.89 -1.57
N VAL A 5 -16.10 -8.07 -1.51
CA VAL A 5 -15.44 -9.29 -1.02
C VAL A 5 -14.52 -9.82 -2.10
N LYS A 6 -13.36 -9.17 -2.28
CA LYS A 6 -12.27 -9.76 -3.07
C LYS A 6 -11.57 -10.79 -2.18
N ARG A 7 -11.55 -12.06 -2.58
CA ARG A 7 -10.84 -13.16 -1.87
C ARG A 7 -9.38 -13.30 -2.29
N VAL A 8 -9.01 -12.71 -3.42
CA VAL A 8 -7.67 -12.75 -4.00
C VAL A 8 -7.34 -11.36 -4.56
N CYS A 9 -6.11 -10.93 -4.40
CA CYS A 9 -5.61 -9.70 -5.00
C CYS A 9 -5.09 -9.99 -6.41
N GLU A 10 -5.61 -9.26 -7.40
CA GLU A 10 -5.36 -9.53 -8.82
C GLU A 10 -4.07 -8.85 -9.33
N TYR A 11 -3.41 -8.05 -8.50
CA TYR A 11 -2.20 -7.32 -8.89
C TYR A 11 -0.93 -8.13 -8.61
N PRO A 12 0.07 -8.08 -9.50
CA PRO A 12 1.38 -8.67 -9.22
C PRO A 12 2.00 -7.99 -7.99
N ASN A 13 2.64 -8.79 -7.14
CA ASN A 13 3.25 -8.34 -5.88
C ASN A 13 2.25 -7.67 -4.93
N SER A 14 1.05 -8.24 -4.80
CA SER A 14 0.06 -7.76 -3.84
C SER A 14 -0.29 -8.82 -2.81
N TYR A 15 -0.75 -8.36 -1.64
CA TYR A 15 -1.25 -9.23 -0.58
C TYR A 15 -2.52 -8.66 0.03
N MET A 16 -3.33 -9.55 0.59
CA MET A 16 -4.54 -9.16 1.29
C MET A 16 -4.21 -8.76 2.72
N LYS A 17 -4.51 -7.51 3.08
CA LYS A 17 -4.49 -7.03 4.45
C LYS A 17 -5.89 -7.11 5.02
N ARG A 18 -6.08 -8.00 5.99
CA ARG A 18 -7.36 -8.11 6.71
C ARG A 18 -7.64 -6.85 7.51
N LYS A 19 -8.89 -6.38 7.48
CA LYS A 19 -9.28 -5.10 8.12
C LYS A 19 -8.36 -3.94 7.71
N GLY A 20 -7.89 -3.98 6.46
CA GLY A 20 -6.94 -3.02 5.91
C GLY A 20 -7.58 -1.74 5.37
N GLY A 21 -8.91 -1.69 5.24
CA GLY A 21 -9.66 -0.56 4.70
C GLY A 21 -10.05 0.50 5.72
N LEU A 22 -10.79 1.51 5.25
CA LEU A 22 -11.25 2.63 6.07
C LEU A 22 -11.95 2.12 7.35
N CYS A 23 -11.57 2.67 8.52
CA CYS A 23 -12.04 2.27 9.85
C CYS A 23 -11.80 0.80 10.24
N GLY A 24 -10.98 0.05 9.49
CA GLY A 24 -10.73 -1.37 9.76
C GLY A 24 -11.91 -2.29 9.47
N CYS A 25 -12.89 -1.81 8.68
CA CYS A 25 -14.12 -2.54 8.40
C CYS A 25 -14.01 -3.55 7.25
N CYS A 26 -13.09 -3.32 6.31
CA CYS A 26 -12.95 -4.13 5.10
C CYS A 26 -11.53 -4.69 4.96
N ASP A 27 -11.41 -5.86 4.34
CA ASP A 27 -10.15 -6.37 3.84
C ASP A 27 -9.73 -5.55 2.62
N GLU A 28 -8.43 -5.31 2.45
CA GLU A 28 -7.89 -4.51 1.34
C GLU A 28 -6.71 -5.20 0.67
N CYS A 29 -6.59 -4.99 -0.63
CA CYS A 29 -5.45 -5.47 -1.39
C CYS A 29 -4.35 -4.41 -1.38
N ILE A 30 -3.21 -4.79 -0.80
CA ILE A 30 -2.04 -3.95 -0.68
C ILE A 30 -1.05 -4.34 -1.76
N VAL A 31 -0.72 -3.41 -2.64
CA VAL A 31 0.28 -3.59 -3.69
C VAL A 31 1.65 -3.21 -3.13
N VAL A 32 2.62 -4.10 -3.26
CA VAL A 32 4.00 -3.91 -2.84
C VAL A 32 4.83 -3.41 -4.03
N ARG A 33 5.60 -2.35 -3.78
CA ARG A 33 6.48 -1.70 -4.76
C ARG A 33 7.93 -1.83 -4.36
N PHE A 34 8.78 -2.17 -5.31
CA PHE A 34 10.22 -2.33 -5.12
C PHE A 34 10.96 -1.01 -5.31
N LYS A 35 12.28 -1.04 -5.07
CA LYS A 35 13.13 0.14 -5.15
C LYS A 35 13.02 0.81 -6.53
N GLY A 36 12.78 2.12 -6.53
CA GLY A 36 12.64 2.94 -7.73
C GLY A 36 11.25 2.91 -8.35
N GLU A 37 10.37 1.99 -7.95
CA GLU A 37 8.99 1.97 -8.43
C GLU A 37 8.16 3.09 -7.79
N MET A 38 7.12 3.51 -8.50
CA MET A 38 6.22 4.56 -8.07
C MET A 38 5.35 4.06 -6.91
N CYS A 39 5.34 4.82 -5.82
CA CYS A 39 4.49 4.59 -4.65
C CYS A 39 3.52 5.75 -4.50
N SER A 40 2.40 5.50 -3.82
CA SER A 40 1.54 6.58 -3.38
C SER A 40 2.09 7.06 -2.04
N ALA A 41 2.60 8.29 -2.00
CA ALA A 41 2.86 8.93 -0.72
C ALA A 41 1.55 8.92 0.09
N VAL A 42 1.67 8.72 1.41
CA VAL A 42 0.55 8.64 2.36
C VAL A 42 -0.01 10.05 2.57
N ILE A 43 -0.43 10.72 1.50
CA ILE A 43 -0.93 12.10 1.55
C ILE A 43 -2.33 12.11 2.18
N ASP A 44 -3.04 10.99 2.09
CA ASP A 44 -4.41 10.87 2.62
C ASP A 44 -4.42 10.04 3.91
N GLN A 45 -4.07 10.66 5.04
CA GLN A 45 -4.04 10.02 6.36
C GLN A 45 -5.38 9.39 6.77
N MET A 46 -6.48 9.77 6.11
CA MET A 46 -7.79 9.18 6.34
C MET A 46 -7.91 7.79 5.73
N TYR A 47 -7.17 7.49 4.64
CA TYR A 47 -7.28 6.21 3.94
C TYR A 47 -6.01 5.37 4.10
N PRO A 48 -6.13 4.13 4.57
CA PRO A 48 -4.98 3.24 4.63
C PRO A 48 -4.37 3.04 3.23
N PRO A 49 -3.04 3.07 3.10
CA PRO A 49 -2.38 3.07 1.80
C PRO A 49 -2.57 1.72 1.11
N LYS A 50 -3.15 1.75 -0.10
CA LYS A 50 -3.30 0.58 -0.97
C LYS A 50 -2.00 0.20 -1.69
N ILE A 51 -1.00 1.08 -1.67
CA ILE A 51 0.31 0.90 -2.29
C ILE A 51 1.37 1.16 -1.23
N VAL A 52 2.24 0.18 -0.97
CA VAL A 52 3.33 0.27 0.01
C VAL A 52 4.66 -0.12 -0.63
N CYS A 53 5.76 0.37 -0.07
CA CYS A 53 7.08 -0.08 -0.48
C CYS A 53 7.46 -1.41 0.19
N ALA A 54 8.29 -2.21 -0.47
CA ALA A 54 8.83 -3.45 0.08
C ALA A 54 9.61 -3.20 1.38
N ALA A 55 9.79 -4.24 2.19
CA ALA A 55 10.47 -4.13 3.48
C ALA A 55 11.85 -3.45 3.35
N GLY A 56 12.13 -2.49 4.24
CA GLY A 56 13.37 -1.70 4.23
C GLY A 56 13.38 -0.52 3.24
N LEU A 57 12.26 -0.27 2.56
CA LEU A 57 12.07 0.89 1.69
C LEU A 57 11.00 1.83 2.27
N ILE A 58 11.16 3.12 2.02
CA ILE A 58 10.17 4.16 2.29
C ILE A 58 9.73 4.81 1.00
N CYS A 59 8.47 5.24 0.95
CA CYS A 59 8.00 6.09 -0.14
C CYS A 59 8.59 7.49 0.06
N ASP A 60 9.43 7.92 -0.86
CA ASP A 60 9.95 9.28 -0.88
C ASP A 60 8.86 10.25 -1.32
N GLU A 61 8.51 11.20 -0.47
CA GLU A 61 7.39 12.13 -0.73
C GLU A 61 7.69 13.13 -1.87
N TYR A 62 8.97 13.38 -2.17
CA TYR A 62 9.38 14.32 -3.21
C TYR A 62 9.38 13.68 -4.61
N THR A 63 9.81 12.43 -4.70
CA THR A 63 9.97 11.69 -5.96
C THR A 63 8.86 10.68 -6.20
N LEU A 64 7.99 10.46 -5.20
CA LEU A 64 6.90 9.46 -5.19
C LEU A 64 7.41 8.06 -5.54
N ARG A 65 8.61 7.72 -5.06
CA ARG A 65 9.29 6.46 -5.36
C ARG A 65 9.81 5.76 -4.13
N CYS A 66 9.82 4.43 -4.17
CA CYS A 66 10.38 3.63 -3.09
C CYS A 66 11.91 3.74 -3.06
N LYS A 67 12.46 4.30 -1.98
CA LYS A 67 13.91 4.39 -1.74
C LYS A 67 14.30 3.65 -0.47
N LYS A 68 15.57 3.25 -0.37
CA LYS A 68 16.09 2.72 0.90
C LYS A 68 16.10 3.84 1.93
N ILE A 69 15.77 3.50 3.18
CA ILE A 69 16.15 4.33 4.31
C ILE A 69 17.68 4.34 4.31
N LEU A 70 18.29 5.47 3.97
CA LEU A 70 19.70 5.67 4.23
C LEU A 70 19.83 5.82 5.76
N PRO A 71 20.70 5.05 6.42
CA PRO A 71 21.01 5.27 7.83
C PRO A 71 21.64 6.65 8.06
#